data_AF-A0A961C9M6-F1
#
_entry.id   AF-A0A961C9M6-F1
#
_cell.length_a   1.000
_cell.length_b   1.000
_cell.length_c   1.000
_cell.angle_alpha   90.00
_cell.angle_beta   90.00
_cell.angle_gamma   90.00
#
_symmetry.space_group_name_H-M   'P 1'
#
loop_
_entity.id
_entity.type
_entity.pdbx_description
1 polymer ?
#
loop_
_entity_poly.entity_id
_entity_poly.type
_entity_poly.pdbx_seq_one_letter_code
_entity_poly.pdbx_strand_id
1 'polypeptide(L)' 'TDYPHSDSTWPHTKEVALKQMGHLPLELTRKLVRGNAIALLNLDLEP' A
#
# COMPACT_ATOMS: atom_id res chain seq x y z
N THR A 1 -3.25 4.66 4.32
CA THR A 1 -2.75 6.00 4.71
C THR A 1 -3.45 6.52 5.93
N ASP A 2 -4.69 6.10 6.15
CA ASP A 2 -5.50 6.57 7.28
C ASP A 2 -5.66 8.09 7.33
N TYR A 3 -5.63 8.73 6.16
CA TYR A 3 -5.86 10.16 6.05
C TYR A 3 -7.35 10.47 6.33
N PRO A 4 -7.68 11.53 7.10
CA PRO A 4 -6.82 12.56 7.68
C PRO A 4 -6.53 12.38 9.19
N HIS A 5 -6.52 11.16 9.72
CA HIS A 5 -6.31 10.93 11.15
C HIS A 5 -4.93 11.38 11.63
N SER A 6 -4.79 11.66 12.93
CA SER A 6 -3.56 12.23 13.51
C SER A 6 -2.33 11.32 13.39
N ASP A 7 -2.54 10.01 13.29
CA ASP A 7 -1.52 8.99 13.07
C ASP A 7 -1.40 8.58 11.59
N SER A 8 -2.01 9.34 10.68
CA SER A 8 -1.91 9.13 9.24
C SER A 8 -0.46 9.18 8.75
N THR A 9 -0.19 8.43 7.69
CA THR A 9 1.08 8.52 6.96
C THR A 9 1.14 9.72 6.01
N TRP A 10 0.06 10.48 5.83
CA TRP A 10 0.05 11.68 4.99
C TRP A 10 0.75 12.86 5.68
N PRO A 11 1.51 13.73 4.95
CA PRO A 11 1.74 13.72 3.49
C PRO A 11 2.88 12.80 3.03
N HIS A 12 3.57 12.13 3.95
CA HIS A 12 4.78 11.35 3.73
C HIS A 12 4.55 9.88 3.34
N THR A 13 3.38 9.56 2.77
CA THR A 13 2.93 8.16 2.58
C THR A 13 3.93 7.35 1.76
N LYS A 14 4.50 7.95 0.71
CA LYS A 14 5.47 7.28 -0.17
C LYS A 14 6.74 6.87 0.59
N GLU A 15 7.27 7.77 1.40
CA GLU A 15 8.51 7.55 2.17
C GLU A 15 8.30 6.46 3.23
N VAL A 16 7.16 6.50 3.93
CA VAL A 16 6.79 5.48 4.91
C VAL A 16 6.64 4.10 4.25
N ALA A 17 5.95 4.03 3.11
CA ALA A 17 5.77 2.77 2.39
C ALA A 17 7.10 2.17 1.91
N LEU A 18 8.02 3.00 1.39
CA LEU A 18 9.37 2.55 0.99
C LEU A 18 10.18 2.04 2.18
N LYS A 19 10.14 2.74 3.33
CA LYS A 19 10.83 2.30 4.55
C LYS A 19 10.29 0.97 5.06
N GLN A 20 8.97 0.80 5.06
CA GLN A 20 8.30 -0.39 5.61
C GLN A 20 8.39 -1.61 4.69
N MET A 21 8.32 -1.43 3.38
CA MET A 21 8.09 -2.53 2.43
C MET A 21 9.12 -2.58 1.30
N GLY A 22 9.93 -1.54 1.09
CA GLY A 22 10.85 -1.45 -0.05
C GLY A 22 11.96 -2.50 -0.08
N HIS A 23 12.22 -3.17 1.05
CA HIS A 23 13.18 -4.28 1.15
C HIS A 23 12.56 -5.65 0.83
N LEU A 24 11.23 -5.73 0.66
CA LEU A 24 10.55 -6.97 0.34
C LEU A 24 10.64 -7.29 -1.16
N PRO A 25 10.60 -8.59 -1.53
CA PRO A 25 10.47 -8.97 -2.94
C PRO A 25 9.26 -8.32 -3.60
N LEU A 26 9.41 -7.95 -4.87
CA LEU A 26 8.40 -7.22 -5.62
C LEU A 26 7.00 -7.87 -5.58
N GLU A 27 6.95 -9.19 -5.69
CA GLU A 27 5.69 -9.95 -5.62
C GLU A 27 4.97 -9.80 -4.27
N LEU A 28 5.72 -9.78 -3.16
CA LEU A 28 5.14 -9.57 -1.85
C LEU A 28 4.66 -8.12 -1.67
N THR A 29 5.46 -7.15 -2.12
CA THR A 29 5.07 -5.74 -2.09
C THR A 29 3.78 -5.52 -2.89
N ARG A 30 3.68 -6.04 -4.11
CA ARG A 30 2.47 -5.97 -4.95
C ARG A 30 1.25 -6.58 -4.27
N LYS A 31 1.42 -7.72 -3.60
CA LYS A 31 0.34 -8.36 -2.84
C LYS A 31 -0.15 -7.48 -1.69
N LEU A 32 0.76 -6.91 -0.90
CA LEU A 32 0.43 -6.11 0.29
C LEU A 32 -0.20 -4.76 -0.06
N VAL A 33 0.37 -4.03 -1.03
CA VAL A 33 -0.05 -2.65 -1.33
C VAL A 33 -1.20 -2.56 -2.35
N ARG A 34 -1.52 -3.66 -3.05
CA ARG A 34 -2.50 -3.67 -4.15
C ARG A 34 -3.34 -4.95 -4.20
N GLY A 35 -2.69 -6.10 -4.42
CA GLY A 35 -3.38 -7.35 -4.77
C GLY A 35 -4.41 -7.83 -3.76
N ASN A 36 -4.08 -7.78 -2.46
CA ASN A 36 -5.02 -8.17 -1.40
C ASN A 36 -6.25 -7.26 -1.36
N ALA A 37 -6.06 -5.94 -1.53
CA ALA A 37 -7.16 -4.98 -1.51
C ALA A 37 -8.10 -5.19 -2.71
N ILE A 38 -7.53 -5.44 -3.90
CA ILE A 38 -8.30 -5.77 -5.10
C ILE A 38 -9.18 -7.00 -4.89
N ALA A 39 -8.60 -8.09 -4.38
CA ALA A 39 -9.34 -9.32 -4.13
C ALA A 39 -10.42 -9.16 -3.05
N LEU A 40 -10.10 -8.47 -1.95
CA LEU A 40 -11.02 -8.25 -0.84
C LEU A 40 -12.20 -7.35 -1.21
N LEU A 41 -11.94 -6.30 -1.99
CA LEU A 41 -12.93 -5.28 -2.34
C LEU A 41 -13.53 -5.48 -3.73
N ASN A 42 -13.18 -6.59 -4.40
CA ASN A 42 -13.62 -6.93 -5.76
C ASN A 42 -13.44 -5.77 -6.75
N LEU A 43 -12.23 -5.21 -6.78
CA LEU A 43 -11.86 -4.10 -7.68
C LEU A 43 -11.31 -4.64 -9.00
N ASP A 44 -11.33 -3.80 -10.03
CA ASP A 44 -10.68 -4.12 -11.30
C ASP A 44 -9.16 -3.94 -11.19
N LEU A 45 -8.42 -4.91 -11.72
CA LEU A 45 -6.99 -4.80 -11.90
C LEU A 45 -6.71 -4.13 -13.24
N GLU A 46 -6.68 -2.80 -13.27
CA GLU A 46 -6.22 -2.10 -14.48
C GLU A 46 -4.74 -2.44 -14.78
N PRO A 47 -4.36 -2.60 -16.05
CA PRO A 47 -3.00 -2.96 -16.44
C PRO A 47 -1.92 -2.00 -15.93
#